data_AF-A0A8C4TFN9-F1
#
_entry.id   AF-A0A8C4TFN9-F1
#
_cell.length_a   1.000
_cell.length_b   1.000
_cell.length_c   1.000
_cell.angle_alpha   90.00
_cell.angle_beta   90.00
_cell.angle_gamma   90.00
#
_symmetry.space_group_name_H-M   'P 1'
#
loop_
_entity.id
_entity.type
_entity.pdbx_description
1 polymer ?
#
loop_
_entity_poly.entity_id
_entity_poly.type
_entity_poly.pdbx_seq_one_letter_code
_entity_poly.pdbx_strand_id
1 'polypeptide(L)'
;MKKEKRSVLVTFWIIIFLTGNTLYLYHTFRTEELYNSLIFVNPNIDSLDIFNLIWVVGITDFVLKFFTISIKCIILVLPRILLAFKSRGKFYLVIEELSQLFRSLVPIQLWYKYIMGDYSANSYLLSGVLIILYSLCKSFDVCGRIGALRKALKVLCSSQTFGVRASSQQCMEAGGVCAICHLDFSDPVILLCQHVFCEECLCLWFDREKTCPFCRAVVIDTLRCSKDGATSAHFQIY
;
A
#
# COMPACT_ATOMS: atom_id res chain seq x y z
N MET A 1 -14.79 22.28 0.92
CA MET A 1 -16.14 21.80 1.32
C MET A 1 -16.97 21.11 0.22
N LYS A 2 -17.53 21.77 -0.83
CA LYS A 2 -18.38 21.05 -1.82
C LYS A 2 -17.63 19.96 -2.60
N LYS A 3 -16.38 20.22 -3.02
CA LYS A 3 -15.53 19.25 -3.73
C LYS A 3 -15.11 18.06 -2.84
N GLU A 4 -14.93 18.32 -1.54
CA GLU A 4 -14.58 17.33 -0.52
C GLU A 4 -15.75 16.41 -0.18
N LYS A 5 -16.96 16.96 0.02
CA LYS A 5 -18.19 16.16 0.21
C LYS A 5 -18.48 15.26 -0.99
N ARG A 6 -18.27 15.77 -2.22
CA ARG A 6 -18.40 14.97 -3.46
C ARG A 6 -17.35 13.86 -3.54
N SER A 7 -16.11 14.12 -3.09
CA SER A 7 -15.05 13.11 -3.04
C SER A 7 -15.37 11.98 -2.07
N VAL A 8 -15.86 12.29 -0.87
CA VAL A 8 -16.21 11.27 0.15
C VAL A 8 -17.35 10.38 -0.32
N LEU A 9 -18.38 10.96 -0.94
CA LEU A 9 -19.50 10.18 -1.49
C LEU A 9 -19.03 9.21 -2.58
N VAL A 10 -18.15 9.65 -3.48
CA VAL A 10 -17.56 8.78 -4.51
C VAL A 10 -16.73 7.66 -3.86
N THR A 11 -15.91 7.97 -2.84
CA THR A 11 -15.14 6.95 -2.12
C THR A 11 -16.03 5.91 -1.44
N PHE A 12 -17.14 6.34 -0.84
CA PHE A 12 -18.11 5.42 -0.22
C PHE A 12 -18.77 4.49 -1.26
N TRP A 13 -19.17 5.03 -2.40
CA TRP A 13 -19.70 4.23 -3.52
C TRP A 13 -18.69 3.20 -4.03
N ILE A 14 -17.40 3.58 -4.15
CA ILE A 14 -16.34 2.65 -4.54
C ILE A 14 -16.22 1.50 -3.53
N ILE A 15 -16.22 1.79 -2.23
CA ILE A 15 -16.13 0.74 -1.19
C ILE A 15 -17.31 -0.23 -1.30
N ILE A 16 -18.54 0.29 -1.39
CA ILE A 16 -19.74 -0.55 -1.54
C ILE A 16 -19.63 -1.43 -2.79
N PHE A 17 -19.21 -0.84 -3.92
CA PHE A 17 -19.06 -1.58 -5.16
C PHE A 17 -18.03 -2.71 -5.02
N LEU A 18 -16.84 -2.42 -4.47
CA LEU A 18 -15.80 -3.43 -4.29
C LEU A 18 -16.24 -4.55 -3.35
N THR A 19 -16.82 -4.21 -2.19
CA THR A 19 -17.35 -5.18 -1.23
C THR A 19 -18.47 -6.02 -1.84
N GLY A 20 -19.40 -5.40 -2.56
CA GLY A 20 -20.50 -6.09 -3.24
C GLY A 20 -19.99 -7.10 -4.27
N ASN A 21 -18.99 -6.74 -5.07
CA ASN A 21 -18.39 -7.66 -6.04
C ASN A 21 -17.67 -8.84 -5.36
N THR A 22 -16.93 -8.59 -4.27
CA THR A 22 -16.29 -9.67 -3.50
C THR A 22 -17.32 -10.63 -2.90
N LEU A 23 -18.40 -10.11 -2.32
CA LEU A 23 -19.47 -10.93 -1.76
C LEU A 23 -20.21 -11.73 -2.84
N TYR A 24 -20.51 -11.11 -3.98
CA TYR A 24 -21.14 -11.78 -5.12
C TYR A 24 -20.28 -12.93 -5.64
N LEU A 25 -18.96 -12.72 -5.75
CA LEU A 25 -18.02 -13.75 -6.17
C LEU A 25 -18.03 -14.94 -5.22
N TYR A 26 -17.88 -14.71 -3.91
CA TYR A 26 -17.89 -15.80 -2.92
C TYR A 26 -19.25 -16.49 -2.79
N HIS A 27 -20.33 -15.77 -3.03
CA HIS A 27 -21.67 -16.37 -3.09
C HIS A 27 -21.80 -17.29 -4.32
N THR A 28 -21.31 -16.84 -5.48
CA THR A 28 -21.38 -17.61 -6.73
C THR A 28 -20.54 -18.89 -6.65
N PHE A 29 -19.35 -18.82 -6.05
CA PHE A 29 -18.42 -19.95 -5.92
C PHE A 29 -18.38 -20.52 -4.49
N ARG A 30 -19.54 -20.58 -3.83
CA ARG A 30 -19.63 -21.04 -2.43
C ARG A 30 -19.24 -22.52 -2.27
N THR A 31 -19.52 -23.35 -3.28
CA THR A 31 -19.22 -24.79 -3.26
C THR A 31 -17.73 -25.10 -3.22
N GLU A 32 -16.92 -24.28 -3.91
CA GLU A 32 -15.47 -24.45 -4.04
C GLU A 32 -14.69 -23.93 -2.81
N GLU A 33 -15.38 -23.28 -1.86
CA GLU A 33 -14.80 -22.69 -0.64
C GLU A 33 -13.55 -21.82 -0.90
N LEU A 34 -13.56 -21.01 -1.96
CA LEU A 34 -12.40 -20.22 -2.39
C LEU A 34 -11.83 -19.29 -1.30
N TYR A 35 -12.65 -18.89 -0.32
CA TYR A 35 -12.21 -18.08 0.82
C TYR A 35 -11.14 -18.79 1.67
N ASN A 36 -11.10 -20.12 1.68
CA ASN A 36 -10.06 -20.90 2.36
C ASN A 36 -8.65 -20.53 1.84
N SER A 37 -8.54 -20.19 0.55
CA SER A 37 -7.26 -19.79 -0.06
C SER A 37 -6.69 -18.51 0.56
N LEU A 38 -7.54 -17.60 1.07
CA LEU A 38 -7.09 -16.39 1.76
C LEU A 38 -6.45 -16.69 3.12
N ILE A 39 -6.89 -17.74 3.80
CA ILE A 39 -6.44 -18.10 5.17
C ILE A 39 -5.38 -19.20 5.16
N PHE A 40 -4.72 -19.41 4.03
CA PHE A 40 -3.73 -20.48 3.86
C PHE A 40 -4.31 -21.88 4.12
N VAL A 41 -5.58 -22.08 3.76
CA VAL A 41 -6.26 -23.38 3.76
C VAL A 41 -6.57 -23.77 2.31
N ASN A 42 -6.61 -25.07 2.03
CA ASN A 42 -6.93 -25.56 0.70
C ASN A 42 -8.41 -25.36 0.35
N PRO A 43 -8.74 -24.87 -0.85
CA PRO A 43 -10.10 -24.84 -1.35
C PRO A 43 -10.59 -26.27 -1.64
N ASN A 44 -11.91 -26.43 -1.63
CA ASN A 44 -12.58 -27.71 -1.86
C ASN A 44 -12.78 -27.91 -3.37
N ILE A 45 -11.74 -28.39 -4.05
CA ILE A 45 -11.73 -28.61 -5.52
C ILE A 45 -11.30 -30.06 -5.79
N ASP A 46 -12.09 -30.77 -6.59
CA ASP A 46 -11.95 -32.20 -6.87
C ASP A 46 -10.64 -32.58 -7.56
N SER A 47 -10.22 -31.82 -8.59
CA SER A 47 -8.91 -31.96 -9.25
C SER A 47 -8.21 -30.60 -9.36
N LEU A 48 -6.97 -30.55 -8.88
CA LEU A 48 -6.15 -29.35 -8.96
C LEU A 48 -5.32 -29.39 -10.24
N ASP A 49 -5.99 -29.24 -11.38
CA ASP A 49 -5.34 -29.08 -12.68
C ASP A 49 -4.74 -27.69 -12.82
N ILE A 50 -3.83 -27.50 -13.78
CA ILE A 50 -3.16 -26.22 -14.01
C ILE A 50 -4.14 -25.06 -14.23
N PHE A 51 -5.26 -25.32 -14.89
CA PHE A 51 -6.31 -24.33 -15.13
C PHE A 51 -7.04 -23.94 -13.84
N ASN A 52 -7.40 -24.92 -13.01
CA ASN A 52 -8.04 -24.68 -11.71
C ASN A 52 -7.08 -23.95 -10.76
N LEU A 53 -5.79 -24.32 -10.76
CA LEU A 53 -4.76 -23.62 -10.00
C LEU A 53 -4.69 -22.14 -10.38
N ILE A 54 -4.50 -21.84 -11.66
CA ILE A 54 -4.37 -20.45 -12.15
C ILE A 54 -5.64 -19.66 -11.87
N TRP A 55 -6.81 -20.30 -12.03
CA TRP A 55 -8.10 -19.67 -11.72
C TRP A 55 -8.23 -19.31 -10.24
N VAL A 56 -7.98 -20.24 -9.31
CA VAL A 56 -8.05 -19.97 -7.86
C VAL A 56 -7.05 -18.88 -7.46
N VAL A 57 -5.80 -18.98 -7.94
CA VAL A 57 -4.77 -17.98 -7.66
C VAL A 57 -5.22 -16.61 -8.18
N GLY A 58 -5.74 -16.55 -9.42
CA GLY A 58 -6.21 -15.31 -10.04
C GLY A 58 -7.40 -14.67 -9.32
N ILE A 59 -8.38 -15.47 -8.90
CA ILE A 59 -9.54 -15.00 -8.13
C ILE A 59 -9.10 -14.47 -6.77
N THR A 60 -8.23 -15.22 -6.07
CA THR A 60 -7.75 -14.82 -4.74
C THR A 60 -6.91 -13.55 -4.83
N ASP A 61 -6.06 -13.43 -5.86
CA ASP A 61 -5.30 -12.23 -6.20
C ASP A 61 -6.21 -11.01 -6.40
N PHE A 62 -7.28 -11.19 -7.16
CA PHE A 62 -8.26 -10.14 -7.46
C PHE A 62 -9.01 -9.67 -6.21
N VAL A 63 -9.44 -10.61 -5.35
CA VAL A 63 -10.08 -10.26 -4.07
C VAL A 63 -9.12 -9.49 -3.17
N LEU A 64 -7.85 -9.88 -3.10
CA LEU A 64 -6.84 -9.15 -2.33
C LEU A 64 -6.62 -7.73 -2.83
N LYS A 65 -6.64 -7.50 -4.14
CA LYS A 65 -6.61 -6.14 -4.71
C LYS A 65 -7.80 -5.31 -4.24
N PHE A 66 -9.00 -5.88 -4.24
CA PHE A 66 -10.21 -5.19 -3.80
C PHE A 66 -10.16 -4.82 -2.32
N PHE A 67 -9.65 -5.74 -1.50
CA PHE A 67 -9.42 -5.48 -0.09
C PHE A 67 -8.41 -4.34 0.13
N THR A 68 -7.27 -4.37 -0.56
CA THR A 68 -6.24 -3.31 -0.47
C THR A 68 -6.76 -1.96 -0.92
N ILE A 69 -7.51 -1.89 -2.03
CA ILE A 69 -8.13 -0.64 -2.50
C ILE A 69 -9.15 -0.12 -1.47
N SER A 70 -9.95 -1.01 -0.88
CA SER A 70 -10.92 -0.64 0.16
C SER A 70 -10.24 -0.04 1.40
N ILE A 71 -9.12 -0.63 1.86
CA ILE A 71 -8.33 -0.06 2.97
C ILE A 71 -7.79 1.32 2.61
N LYS A 72 -7.21 1.50 1.41
CA LYS A 72 -6.72 2.81 0.94
C LYS A 72 -7.85 3.86 0.92
N CYS A 73 -9.04 3.48 0.48
CA CYS A 73 -10.24 4.33 0.49
C CYS A 73 -10.68 4.71 1.92
N ILE A 74 -10.64 3.78 2.88
CA ILE A 74 -10.96 4.07 4.29
C ILE A 74 -9.98 5.11 4.87
N ILE A 75 -8.68 4.96 4.60
CA ILE A 75 -7.66 5.92 5.07
C ILE A 75 -7.83 7.30 4.44
N LEU A 76 -8.30 7.36 3.19
CA LEU A 76 -8.58 8.62 2.52
C LEU A 76 -9.69 9.41 3.23
N VAL A 77 -10.76 8.72 3.64
CA VAL A 77 -11.93 9.31 4.33
C VAL A 77 -11.67 9.58 5.81
N LEU A 78 -10.67 8.91 6.40
CA LEU A 78 -10.38 9.01 7.82
C LEU A 78 -10.10 10.48 8.24
N PRO A 79 -10.77 10.97 9.30
CA PRO A 79 -10.63 12.36 9.73
C PRO A 79 -9.20 12.65 10.20
N ARG A 80 -8.79 13.92 10.05
CA ARG A 80 -7.46 14.42 10.44
C ARG A 80 -7.10 14.14 11.90
N ILE A 81 -8.12 13.98 12.76
CA ILE A 81 -7.97 13.70 14.18
C ILE A 81 -7.40 12.30 14.48
N LEU A 82 -7.67 11.33 13.60
CA LEU A 82 -7.19 9.95 13.75
C LEU A 82 -5.88 9.73 13.00
N LEU A 83 -5.68 10.43 11.87
CA LEU A 83 -4.52 10.20 11.02
C LEU A 83 -4.06 11.51 10.40
N ALA A 84 -2.95 12.01 10.93
CA ALA A 84 -2.30 13.24 10.48
C ALA A 84 -1.99 13.15 8.99
N PHE A 85 -2.19 14.26 8.27
CA PHE A 85 -1.98 14.30 6.82
C PHE A 85 -0.56 13.86 6.41
N LYS A 86 0.43 14.22 7.24
CA LYS A 86 1.85 13.86 7.12
C LYS A 86 2.10 12.34 7.05
N SER A 87 1.30 11.52 7.74
CA SER A 87 1.49 10.07 7.78
C SER A 87 0.75 9.33 6.67
N ARG A 88 -0.22 9.94 5.96
CA ARG A 88 -1.05 9.26 4.95
C ARG A 88 -0.23 8.56 3.87
N GLY A 89 0.77 9.26 3.31
CA GLY A 89 1.66 8.67 2.29
C GLY A 89 2.46 7.48 2.83
N LYS A 90 2.89 7.55 4.08
CA LYS A 90 3.64 6.46 4.75
C LYS A 90 2.77 5.24 5.01
N PHE A 91 1.51 5.46 5.42
CA PHE A 91 0.53 4.39 5.56
C PHE A 91 0.23 3.72 4.22
N TYR A 92 0.05 4.49 3.14
CA TYR A 92 -0.14 3.91 1.80
C TYR A 92 1.05 3.06 1.36
N LEU A 93 2.27 3.51 1.63
CA LEU A 93 3.48 2.73 1.37
C LEU A 93 3.48 1.40 2.15
N VAL A 94 3.22 1.44 3.46
CA VAL A 94 3.16 0.22 4.28
C VAL A 94 2.05 -0.73 3.82
N ILE A 95 0.89 -0.21 3.45
CA ILE A 95 -0.23 -1.00 2.94
C ILE A 95 0.10 -1.66 1.61
N GLU A 96 0.77 -0.95 0.71
CA GLU A 96 1.20 -1.50 -0.57
C GLU A 96 2.20 -2.64 -0.37
N GLU A 97 3.24 -2.43 0.44
CA GLU A 97 4.25 -3.47 0.73
C GLU A 97 3.66 -4.67 1.46
N LEU A 98 2.75 -4.44 2.43
CA LEU A 98 2.07 -5.52 3.13
C LEU A 98 1.15 -6.31 2.19
N SER A 99 0.41 -5.62 1.33
CA SER A 99 -0.47 -6.23 0.32
C SER A 99 0.35 -7.09 -0.66
N GLN A 100 1.47 -6.58 -1.16
CA GLN A 100 2.34 -7.33 -2.08
C GLN A 100 2.95 -8.57 -1.41
N LEU A 101 3.37 -8.46 -0.15
CA LEU A 101 3.86 -9.61 0.62
C LEU A 101 2.75 -10.66 0.80
N PHE A 102 1.55 -10.24 1.19
CA PHE A 102 0.45 -11.18 1.39
C PHE A 102 0.05 -11.89 0.08
N ARG A 103 -0.02 -11.14 -1.03
CA ARG A 103 -0.30 -11.67 -2.37
C ARG A 103 0.78 -12.63 -2.87
N SER A 104 2.04 -12.47 -2.48
CA SER A 104 3.09 -13.42 -2.87
C SER A 104 3.07 -14.71 -2.04
N LEU A 105 2.53 -14.66 -0.82
CA LEU A 105 2.41 -15.80 0.09
C LEU A 105 1.22 -16.71 -0.22
N VAL A 106 0.05 -16.15 -0.53
CA VAL A 106 -1.19 -16.92 -0.72
C VAL A 106 -1.09 -18.04 -1.77
N PRO A 107 -0.48 -17.83 -2.96
CA PRO A 107 -0.34 -18.88 -3.96
C PRO A 107 0.58 -20.03 -3.54
N ILE A 108 1.43 -19.83 -2.51
CA ILE A 108 2.47 -20.77 -2.13
C ILE A 108 1.89 -22.15 -1.82
N GLN A 109 0.88 -22.21 -0.96
CA GLN A 109 0.24 -23.46 -0.58
C GLN A 109 -0.39 -24.21 -1.78
N LEU A 110 -1.00 -23.49 -2.73
CA LEU A 110 -1.67 -24.07 -3.88
C LEU A 110 -0.66 -24.64 -4.88
N TRP A 111 0.46 -23.94 -5.10
CA TRP A 111 1.56 -24.43 -5.92
C TRP A 111 2.24 -25.66 -5.30
N TYR A 112 2.45 -25.69 -3.99
CA TYR A 112 2.96 -26.90 -3.33
C TYR A 112 2.02 -28.09 -3.51
N LYS A 113 0.72 -27.90 -3.29
CA LYS A 113 -0.29 -28.94 -3.51
C LYS A 113 -0.29 -29.43 -4.97
N TYR A 114 -0.18 -28.52 -5.93
CA TYR A 114 -0.11 -28.84 -7.35
C TYR A 114 1.14 -29.66 -7.71
N ILE A 115 2.33 -29.22 -7.28
CA ILE A 115 3.59 -29.87 -7.65
C ILE A 115 3.71 -31.24 -6.96
N MET A 116 3.14 -31.40 -5.76
CA MET A 116 3.07 -32.69 -5.05
C MET A 116 1.97 -33.62 -5.58
N GLY A 117 1.03 -33.13 -6.39
CA GLY A 117 -0.17 -33.87 -6.81
C GLY A 117 0.13 -35.04 -7.76
N ASP A 118 -0.21 -36.26 -7.32
CA ASP A 118 -0.33 -37.55 -8.02
C ASP A 118 0.51 -37.79 -9.29
N TYR A 119 1.81 -37.55 -9.16
CA TYR A 119 2.80 -37.98 -10.13
C TYR A 119 3.22 -39.43 -9.85
N SER A 120 3.16 -40.30 -10.86
CA SER A 120 3.63 -41.71 -10.82
C SER A 120 5.05 -41.88 -10.24
N ALA A 121 5.44 -43.11 -9.87
CA ALA A 121 6.72 -43.43 -9.22
C ALA A 121 7.98 -42.84 -9.90
N ASN A 122 7.98 -42.68 -11.24
CA ASN A 122 9.11 -42.11 -11.99
C ASN A 122 9.17 -40.58 -11.97
N SER A 123 8.10 -39.91 -11.55
CA SER A 123 7.97 -38.46 -11.54
C SER A 123 8.23 -37.81 -10.17
N TYR A 124 8.44 -38.59 -9.10
CA TYR A 124 8.82 -38.04 -7.77
C TYR A 124 10.15 -37.28 -7.79
N LEU A 125 11.14 -37.73 -8.58
CA LEU A 125 12.41 -37.00 -8.73
C LEU A 125 12.19 -35.63 -9.38
N LEU A 126 11.37 -35.58 -10.43
CA LEU A 126 11.02 -34.33 -11.12
C LEU A 126 10.24 -33.40 -10.19
N SER A 127 9.21 -33.89 -9.50
CA SER A 127 8.45 -33.12 -8.51
C SER A 127 9.34 -32.61 -7.37
N GLY A 128 10.28 -33.42 -6.88
CA GLY A 128 11.26 -33.02 -5.88
C GLY A 128 12.16 -31.88 -6.35
N VAL A 129 12.70 -31.97 -7.57
CA VAL A 129 13.51 -30.91 -8.18
C VAL A 129 12.69 -29.63 -8.36
N LEU A 130 11.45 -29.73 -8.87
CA LEU A 130 10.56 -28.58 -9.05
C LEU A 130 10.21 -27.91 -7.72
N ILE A 131 9.93 -28.69 -6.67
CA ILE A 131 9.69 -28.16 -5.31
C ILE A 131 10.90 -27.39 -4.81
N ILE A 132 12.11 -27.93 -4.94
CA ILE A 132 13.34 -27.27 -4.48
C ILE A 132 13.55 -25.96 -5.23
N LEU A 133 13.46 -25.99 -6.57
CA LEU A 133 13.60 -24.79 -7.40
C LEU A 133 12.56 -23.72 -7.06
N TYR A 134 11.28 -24.13 -6.96
CA TYR A 134 10.19 -23.24 -6.58
C TYR A 134 10.41 -22.63 -5.19
N SER A 135 10.79 -23.45 -4.21
CA SER A 135 11.08 -23.01 -2.83
C SER A 135 12.19 -21.98 -2.78
N LEU A 136 13.29 -22.22 -3.51
CA LEU A 136 14.41 -21.28 -3.60
C LEU A 136 13.95 -19.96 -4.23
N CYS A 137 13.35 -19.99 -5.42
CA CYS A 137 12.85 -18.78 -6.09
C CYS A 137 11.86 -17.99 -5.21
N LYS A 138 10.91 -18.67 -4.57
CA LYS A 138 9.95 -18.03 -3.66
C LYS A 138 10.59 -17.47 -2.41
N SER A 139 11.57 -18.16 -1.82
CA SER A 139 12.27 -17.64 -0.65
C SER A 139 12.99 -16.33 -0.97
N PHE A 140 13.62 -16.20 -2.14
CA PHE A 140 14.26 -14.97 -2.58
C PHE A 140 13.25 -13.82 -2.78
N ASP A 141 12.12 -14.07 -3.46
CA ASP A 141 11.06 -13.06 -3.62
C ASP A 141 10.50 -12.61 -2.26
N VAL A 142 10.10 -13.56 -1.40
CA VAL A 142 9.54 -13.26 -0.07
C VAL A 142 10.55 -12.50 0.79
N CYS A 143 11.82 -12.90 0.80
CA CYS A 143 12.87 -12.15 1.52
C CYS A 143 12.99 -10.71 1.02
N GLY A 144 12.95 -10.50 -0.30
CA GLY A 144 12.96 -9.17 -0.91
C GLY A 144 11.78 -8.31 -0.46
N ARG A 145 10.56 -8.87 -0.48
CA ARG A 145 9.32 -8.21 -0.05
C ARG A 145 9.33 -7.89 1.45
N ILE A 146 9.79 -8.81 2.30
CA ILE A 146 9.96 -8.56 3.74
C ILE A 146 10.95 -7.41 3.97
N GLY A 147 12.05 -7.38 3.21
CA GLY A 147 13.02 -6.29 3.25
C GLY A 147 12.39 -4.93 2.88
N ALA A 148 11.54 -4.90 1.86
CA ALA A 148 10.81 -3.70 1.45
C ALA A 148 9.78 -3.24 2.50
N LEU A 149 9.01 -4.18 3.07
CA LEU A 149 8.08 -3.89 4.17
C LEU A 149 8.80 -3.34 5.41
N ARG A 150 9.94 -3.93 5.79
CA ARG A 150 10.77 -3.42 6.91
C ARG A 150 11.24 -1.99 6.65
N LYS A 151 11.64 -1.67 5.42
CA LYS A 151 12.01 -0.30 5.02
C LYS A 151 10.81 0.65 5.12
N ALA A 152 9.64 0.24 4.63
CA ALA A 152 8.41 1.02 4.71
C ALA A 152 7.99 1.29 6.16
N LEU A 153 8.05 0.29 7.03
CA LEU A 153 7.79 0.43 8.47
C LEU A 153 8.80 1.37 9.14
N LYS A 154 10.08 1.29 8.79
CA LYS A 154 11.10 2.23 9.30
C LYS A 154 10.80 3.67 8.87
N VAL A 155 10.34 3.88 7.64
CA VAL A 155 9.90 5.20 7.15
C VAL A 155 8.65 5.69 7.87
N LEU A 156 7.70 4.79 8.18
CA LEU A 156 6.51 5.08 8.97
C LEU A 156 6.88 5.62 10.35
N CYS A 157 7.83 4.96 11.04
CA CYS A 157 8.29 5.34 12.37
C CYS A 157 9.23 6.56 12.40
N SER A 158 9.86 6.91 11.27
CA SER A 158 10.77 8.07 11.21
C SER A 158 9.98 9.39 11.13
N SER A 159 10.26 10.35 12.01
CA SER A 159 9.76 11.71 11.89
C SER A 159 10.50 12.45 10.76
N GLN A 160 9.83 12.79 9.66
CA GLN A 160 10.41 13.69 8.65
C GLN A 160 10.32 15.12 9.17
N THR A 161 11.44 15.77 9.46
CA THR A 161 11.51 17.19 9.82
C THR A 161 12.15 17.94 8.67
N PHE A 162 11.35 18.73 7.93
CA PHE A 162 11.83 19.59 6.83
C PHE A 162 12.44 20.92 7.33
N GLY A 163 12.42 21.12 8.65
CA GLY A 163 12.84 22.33 9.35
C GLY A 163 12.58 22.18 10.84
N VAL A 164 12.66 23.30 11.57
CA VAL A 164 12.41 23.36 13.02
C VAL A 164 11.04 24.00 13.26
N ARG A 165 10.35 23.71 14.36
CA ARG A 165 9.12 24.44 14.70
C ARG A 165 9.44 25.93 14.89
N ALA A 166 8.69 26.80 14.22
CA ALA A 166 8.88 28.24 14.34
C ALA A 166 8.25 28.76 15.64
N SER A 167 8.89 29.74 16.27
CA SER A 167 8.33 30.43 17.44
C SER A 167 7.22 31.40 17.02
N SER A 168 6.36 31.79 17.96
CA SER A 168 5.32 32.81 17.70
C SER A 168 5.92 34.13 17.21
N GLN A 169 7.11 34.49 17.68
CA GLN A 169 7.82 35.69 17.22
C GLN A 169 8.22 35.58 15.75
N GLN A 170 8.81 34.45 15.33
CA GLN A 170 9.16 34.20 13.94
C GLN A 170 7.93 34.16 13.03
N CYS A 171 6.78 33.69 13.53
CA CYS A 171 5.52 33.71 12.79
C CYS A 171 5.03 35.16 12.57
N MET A 172 5.16 36.03 13.58
CA MET A 172 4.82 37.45 13.45
C MET A 172 5.77 38.18 12.49
N GLU A 173 7.07 37.91 12.56
CA GLU A 173 8.07 38.45 11.64
C GLU A 173 7.81 38.03 10.18
N ALA A 174 7.27 36.82 9.98
CA ALA A 174 6.85 36.31 8.67
C ALA A 174 5.49 36.86 8.18
N GLY A 175 4.87 37.79 8.91
CA GLY A 175 3.59 38.41 8.53
C GLY A 175 2.34 37.69 9.06
N GLY A 176 2.48 36.74 9.99
CA GLY A 176 1.37 36.10 10.71
C GLY A 176 0.55 35.07 9.93
N VAL A 177 0.69 35.03 8.61
CA VAL A 177 -0.08 34.16 7.70
C VAL A 177 0.85 33.33 6.82
N CYS A 178 0.44 32.10 6.51
CA CYS A 178 1.21 31.22 5.64
C CYS A 178 1.08 31.63 4.16
N ALA A 179 2.21 31.79 3.45
CA ALA A 179 2.23 32.20 2.05
C ALA A 179 1.66 31.17 1.05
N ILE A 180 1.36 29.93 1.49
CA ILE A 180 0.80 28.87 0.63
C ILE A 180 -0.73 28.79 0.78
N CYS A 181 -1.23 28.68 2.02
CA CYS A 181 -2.66 28.56 2.27
C CYS A 181 -3.36 29.90 2.53
N HIS A 182 -2.61 30.99 2.75
CA HIS A 182 -3.10 32.32 3.10
C HIS A 182 -3.99 32.34 4.35
N LEU A 183 -3.75 31.40 5.28
CA LEU A 183 -4.39 31.31 6.58
C LEU A 183 -3.35 31.47 7.69
N ASP A 184 -3.82 31.67 8.93
CA ASP A 184 -2.97 31.63 10.12
C ASP A 184 -2.16 30.32 10.17
N PHE A 185 -0.96 30.42 10.74
CA PHE A 185 -0.07 29.27 10.81
C PHE A 185 -0.64 28.13 11.66
N SER A 186 -0.79 26.94 11.07
CA SER A 186 -1.06 25.69 11.77
C SER A 186 0.21 24.84 11.75
N ASP A 187 0.75 24.54 12.93
CA ASP A 187 2.04 23.86 13.12
C ASP A 187 3.16 24.49 12.25
N PRO A 188 3.57 25.75 12.55
CA PRO A 188 4.54 26.47 11.73
C PRO A 188 5.93 25.82 11.79
N VAL A 189 6.55 25.69 10.62
CA VAL A 189 7.91 25.19 10.43
C VAL A 189 8.73 26.25 9.74
N ILE A 190 9.89 26.57 10.31
CA ILE A 190 10.90 27.44 9.71
C ILE A 190 11.93 26.59 8.97
N LEU A 191 12.14 26.91 7.69
CA LEU A 191 13.16 26.29 6.85
C LEU A 191 14.55 26.89 7.14
N LEU A 192 15.62 26.24 6.67
CA LEU A 192 17.00 26.77 6.78
C LEU A 192 17.17 28.15 6.12
N CYS A 193 16.39 28.43 5.07
CA CYS A 193 16.33 29.74 4.42
C CYS A 193 15.46 30.78 5.16
N GLN A 194 15.10 30.50 6.42
CA GLN A 194 14.31 31.32 7.34
C GLN A 194 12.86 31.64 6.92
N HIS A 195 12.34 30.99 5.88
CA HIS A 195 10.92 31.15 5.52
C HIS A 195 10.03 30.21 6.35
N VAL A 196 8.91 30.74 6.82
CA VAL A 196 7.94 30.04 7.69
C VAL A 196 6.71 29.64 6.90
N PHE A 197 6.27 28.39 7.08
CA PHE A 197 5.06 27.86 6.46
C PHE A 197 4.36 26.87 7.40
N CYS A 198 3.08 26.58 7.14
CA CYS A 198 2.41 25.45 7.79
C CYS A 198 3.09 24.14 7.37
N GLU A 199 3.28 23.22 8.33
CA GLU A 199 3.87 21.91 8.05
C GLU A 199 3.13 21.15 6.92
N GLU A 200 1.80 21.20 6.90
CA GLU A 200 0.98 20.55 5.86
C GLU A 200 1.24 21.14 4.46
N CYS A 201 1.42 22.47 4.38
CA CYS A 201 1.67 23.16 3.12
C CYS A 201 3.05 22.80 2.57
N LEU A 202 4.07 22.68 3.44
CA LEU A 202 5.39 22.21 3.05
C LEU A 202 5.37 20.74 2.60
N CYS A 203 4.64 19.87 3.28
CA CYS A 203 4.50 18.47 2.87
C CYS A 203 3.92 18.35 1.45
N LEU A 204 2.86 19.11 1.15
CA LEU A 204 2.23 19.14 -0.17
C LEU A 204 3.13 19.73 -1.25
N TRP A 205 3.91 20.74 -0.91
CA TRP A 205 4.87 21.36 -1.82
C TRP A 205 6.03 20.42 -2.16
N PHE A 206 6.63 19.81 -1.13
CA PHE A 206 7.76 18.88 -1.30
C PHE A 206 7.39 17.55 -1.97
N ASP A 207 6.11 17.22 -2.08
CA ASP A 207 5.66 16.13 -2.96
C ASP A 207 5.97 16.41 -4.45
N ARG A 208 6.09 17.69 -4.85
CA ARG A 208 6.28 18.11 -6.24
C ARG A 208 7.65 18.75 -6.47
N GLU A 209 8.03 19.66 -5.58
CA GLU A 209 9.19 20.54 -5.73
C GLU A 209 10.06 20.49 -4.49
N LYS A 210 11.38 20.27 -4.62
CA LYS A 210 12.30 20.13 -3.46
C LYS A 210 12.90 21.46 -2.96
N THR A 211 12.28 22.57 -3.34
CA THR A 211 12.81 23.91 -3.11
C THR A 211 11.86 24.71 -2.21
N CYS A 212 12.38 25.71 -1.53
CA CYS A 212 11.54 26.63 -0.76
C CYS A 212 10.50 27.30 -1.68
N PRO A 213 9.19 27.28 -1.33
CA PRO A 213 8.14 27.90 -2.13
C PRO A 213 8.35 29.40 -2.39
N PHE A 214 9.06 30.08 -1.49
CA PHE A 214 9.27 31.52 -1.56
C PHE A 214 10.58 31.89 -2.28
N CYS A 215 11.72 31.35 -1.82
CA CYS A 215 13.05 31.74 -2.32
C CYS A 215 13.73 30.70 -3.22
N ARG A 216 13.09 29.55 -3.47
CA ARG A 216 13.62 28.43 -4.25
C ARG A 216 14.94 27.82 -3.75
N ALA A 217 15.39 28.19 -2.54
CA ALA A 217 16.52 27.55 -1.89
C ALA A 217 16.27 26.06 -1.67
N VAL A 218 17.29 25.22 -1.87
CA VAL A 218 17.20 23.78 -1.66
C VAL A 218 17.12 23.49 -0.16
N VAL A 219 16.13 22.71 0.27
CA VAL A 219 15.77 22.58 1.70
C VAL A 219 16.47 21.40 2.40
N ILE A 220 16.91 20.37 1.67
CA ILE A 220 17.97 19.37 1.97
C ILE A 220 17.75 18.13 1.08
N ASP A 221 18.86 17.53 0.70
CA ASP A 221 19.05 16.41 -0.20
C ASP A 221 19.00 15.06 0.55
N THR A 222 17.83 14.49 0.83
CA THR A 222 17.65 13.02 0.99
C THR A 222 16.21 12.61 1.28
N LEU A 223 15.87 11.42 0.78
CA LEU A 223 14.67 10.60 0.98
C LEU A 223 13.47 10.91 0.07
N ARG A 224 13.44 10.10 -1.00
CA ARG A 224 12.29 9.81 -1.85
C ARG A 224 11.02 9.62 -1.01
N CYS A 225 10.12 10.60 -1.03
CA CYS A 225 8.71 10.34 -0.86
C CYS A 225 8.23 9.72 -2.19
N SER A 226 8.48 8.42 -2.39
CA SER A 226 7.89 7.70 -3.51
C SER A 226 6.39 7.63 -3.23
N LYS A 227 5.62 8.40 -3.99
CA LYS A 227 4.20 8.69 -3.74
C LYS A 227 3.33 8.32 -4.93
N ASP A 228 3.64 7.21 -5.58
CA ASP A 228 2.68 6.64 -6.50
C ASP A 228 1.75 5.76 -5.66
N GLY A 229 0.64 6.35 -5.20
CA GLY A 229 -0.50 5.61 -4.64
C GLY A 229 -1.17 4.66 -5.65
N ALA A 230 -0.63 4.60 -6.88
CA ALA A 230 -0.95 3.59 -7.86
C ALA A 230 -0.60 2.21 -7.27
N THR A 231 -1.62 1.38 -7.07
CA THR A 231 -1.40 -0.05 -6.89
C THR A 231 -0.64 -0.54 -8.13
N SER A 232 0.51 -1.18 -7.95
CA SER A 232 1.25 -1.69 -9.11
C SER A 232 0.32 -2.58 -9.92
N ALA A 233 0.20 -2.31 -11.23
CA ALA A 233 -0.58 -3.13 -12.15
C ALA A 233 0.06 -4.50 -12.41
N HIS A 234 1.16 -4.82 -11.70
CA HIS A 234 1.87 -6.08 -11.85
C HIS A 234 0.99 -7.21 -11.35
N PHE A 235 0.49 -7.98 -12.31
CA PHE A 235 -0.20 -9.23 -12.08
C PHE A 235 0.86 -10.26 -11.65
N GLN A 236 0.90 -10.60 -10.36
CA GLN A 236 1.83 -11.59 -9.80
C GLN A 236 1.19 -12.98 -9.94
N ILE A 237 1.42 -13.60 -11.10
CA ILE A 237 0.94 -14.96 -11.41
C ILE A 237 1.79 -16.02 -10.71
N TYR A 238 3.03 -15.68 -10.34
CA TYR A 238 4.03 -16.65 -9.89
C TYR A 238 4.30 -16.55 -8.40
#